data_AF-H3KGK3-F1
#
_entry.id   AF-H3KGK3-F1
#
_cell.length_a   1.000
_cell.length_b   1.000
_cell.length_c   1.000
_cell.angle_alpha   90.00
_cell.angle_beta   90.00
_cell.angle_gamma   90.00
#
_symmetry.space_group_name_H-M   'P 1'
#
loop_
_entity.id
_entity.type
_entity.pdbx_description
1 polymer ?
#
loop_
_entity_poly.entity_id
_entity_poly.type
_entity_poly.pdbx_seq_one_letter_code
_entity_poly.pdbx_strand_id
1 'polypeptide(L)'
;ERGRRCRVCFGVRMEATAQMAEKLGIPSFTTTLAGSRWKRLEQIREAALEAAERHPGTSYWDMNWRKGGLQQRRGEIIAEEGFYNQLWCGCEFSMGHLATRDPMELPEHVRHLIPMRPPAAEAENAQEECRPDDADQGSTEPKPKCGACGG
;
A
#
# COMPACT_ATOMS: atom_id res chain seq x y z
N GLU A 1 -5.94 -1.67 -2.47
CA GLU A 1 -6.32 -1.68 -1.03
C GLU A 1 -7.83 -1.96 -0.84
N ARG A 2 -8.29 -3.17 -1.13
CA ARG A 2 -9.73 -3.54 -1.09
C ARG A 2 -10.01 -4.96 -0.54
N GLY A 3 -8.95 -5.69 -0.18
CA GLY A 3 -9.05 -7.09 0.28
C GLY A 3 -9.32 -7.23 1.77
N ARG A 4 -9.53 -8.48 2.22
CA ARG A 4 -9.83 -8.83 3.63
C ARG A 4 -8.81 -8.30 4.63
N ARG A 5 -7.51 -8.36 4.30
CA ARG A 5 -6.44 -7.77 5.13
C ARG A 5 -6.67 -6.28 5.42
N CYS A 6 -7.05 -5.50 4.41
CA CYS A 6 -7.30 -4.07 4.59
C CYS A 6 -8.49 -3.84 5.54
N ARG A 7 -9.54 -4.66 5.44
CA ARG A 7 -10.70 -4.58 6.35
C ARG A 7 -10.32 -4.81 7.82
N VAL A 8 -9.45 -5.78 8.09
CA VAL A 8 -8.90 -6.03 9.45
C VAL A 8 -8.07 -4.83 9.91
N CYS A 9 -7.16 -4.33 9.07
CA CYS A 9 -6.34 -3.16 9.39
C CYS A 9 -7.18 -1.92 9.71
N PHE A 10 -8.24 -1.67 8.95
CA PHE A 10 -9.17 -0.57 9.24
C PHE A 10 -9.86 -0.78 10.59
N GLY A 11 -10.32 -2.00 10.90
CA GLY A 11 -10.91 -2.32 12.20
C GLY A 11 -9.99 -1.99 13.38
N VAL A 12 -8.74 -2.46 13.33
CA VAL A 12 -7.74 -2.17 14.38
C VAL A 12 -7.52 -0.66 14.54
N ARG A 13 -7.38 0.08 13.43
CA ARG A 13 -7.16 1.53 13.46
C ARG A 13 -8.37 2.30 13.99
N MET A 14 -9.58 1.94 13.57
CA MET A 14 -10.81 2.60 14.02
C MET A 14 -11.06 2.32 15.49
N GLU A 15 -10.84 1.09 15.96
CA GLU A 15 -11.00 0.75 17.37
C GLU A 15 -10.11 1.59 18.28
N ALA A 16 -8.81 1.61 18.00
CA ALA A 16 -7.86 2.38 18.80
C ALA A 16 -8.20 3.89 18.78
N THR A 17 -8.73 4.39 17.67
CA THR A 17 -9.15 5.79 17.53
C THR A 17 -10.40 6.09 18.35
N ALA A 18 -11.43 5.24 18.24
CA ALA A 18 -12.69 5.41 18.97
C ALA A 18 -12.47 5.30 20.48
N GLN A 19 -11.68 4.31 20.93
CA GLN A 19 -11.28 4.15 22.33
C GLN A 19 -10.60 5.40 22.88
N MET A 20 -9.65 5.97 22.12
CA MET A 20 -8.94 7.18 22.55
C MET A 20 -9.86 8.41 22.54
N ALA A 21 -10.73 8.54 21.54
CA ALA A 21 -11.68 9.64 21.46
C ALA A 21 -12.65 9.64 22.66
N GLU A 22 -13.21 8.49 23.01
CA GLU A 22 -14.05 8.32 24.20
C GLU A 22 -13.27 8.67 25.48
N LYS A 23 -12.06 8.15 25.65
CA LYS A 23 -11.20 8.45 26.81
C LYS A 23 -10.92 9.95 26.97
N LEU A 24 -10.78 10.67 25.86
CA LEU A 24 -10.51 12.12 25.85
C LEU A 24 -11.79 12.98 25.85
N GLY A 25 -12.98 12.38 25.81
CA GLY A 25 -14.25 13.11 25.72
C GLY A 25 -14.47 13.80 24.36
N ILE A 26 -13.83 13.30 23.29
CA ILE A 26 -13.98 13.82 21.93
C ILE A 26 -15.27 13.25 21.31
N PRO A 27 -16.26 14.09 20.94
CA PRO A 27 -17.60 13.62 20.56
C PRO A 27 -17.66 12.88 19.23
N SER A 28 -16.69 13.14 18.34
CA SER A 28 -16.63 12.50 17.04
C SER A 28 -15.21 12.21 16.59
N PHE A 29 -15.01 11.08 15.92
CA PHE A 29 -13.77 10.73 15.27
C PHE A 29 -13.99 10.49 13.77
N THR A 30 -12.92 10.61 12.98
CA THR A 30 -12.93 10.29 11.56
C THR A 30 -11.56 9.80 11.12
N THR A 31 -11.38 9.55 9.83
CA THR A 31 -10.12 9.06 9.29
C THR A 31 -9.77 9.65 7.93
N THR A 32 -8.49 9.99 7.75
CA THR A 32 -7.95 10.38 6.44
C THR A 32 -8.04 9.26 5.40
N LEU A 33 -8.19 8.00 5.82
CA LEU A 33 -8.38 6.85 4.92
C LEU A 33 -9.63 7.01 4.05
N ALA A 34 -10.69 7.64 4.56
CA ALA A 34 -11.96 7.82 3.86
C ALA A 34 -11.82 8.73 2.62
N GLY A 35 -10.83 9.63 2.60
CA GLY A 35 -10.51 10.47 1.45
C GLY A 35 -9.80 9.76 0.28
N SER A 36 -9.32 8.52 0.42
CA SER A 36 -8.47 7.89 -0.60
C SER A 36 -9.25 7.16 -1.70
N ARG A 37 -9.17 7.57 -2.98
CA ARG A 37 -9.81 6.87 -4.12
C ARG A 37 -9.44 5.39 -4.27
N TRP A 38 -8.29 4.98 -3.73
CA TRP A 38 -7.74 3.63 -3.83
C TRP A 38 -8.35 2.63 -2.83
N LYS A 39 -9.03 3.14 -1.80
CA LYS A 39 -9.67 2.35 -0.74
C LYS A 39 -11.16 2.16 -1.00
N ARG A 40 -11.72 1.00 -0.63
CA ARG A 40 -13.18 0.77 -0.63
C ARG A 40 -13.77 1.54 0.55
N LEU A 41 -14.54 2.60 0.27
CA LEU A 41 -15.09 3.49 1.30
C LEU A 41 -15.97 2.73 2.30
N GLU A 42 -16.82 1.83 1.81
CA GLU A 42 -17.68 1.02 2.68
C GLU A 42 -16.88 0.16 3.67
N GLN A 43 -15.70 -0.40 3.32
CA GLN A 43 -14.90 -1.16 4.30
C GLN A 43 -14.41 -0.30 5.47
N ILE A 44 -14.13 0.98 5.20
CA ILE A 44 -13.70 1.93 6.22
C ILE A 44 -14.90 2.31 7.08
N ARG A 45 -16.03 2.60 6.45
CA ARG A 45 -17.29 2.95 7.10
C ARG A 45 -17.78 1.82 8.01
N GLU A 46 -17.87 0.60 7.50
CA GLU A 46 -18.20 -0.62 8.26
C GLU A 46 -17.30 -0.74 9.50
N ALA A 47 -15.97 -0.63 9.33
CA ALA A 47 -15.03 -0.71 10.44
C ALA A 47 -15.17 0.42 11.47
N ALA A 48 -15.51 1.63 11.04
CA ALA A 48 -15.65 2.79 11.91
C ALA A 48 -16.96 2.76 12.69
N LEU A 49 -18.06 2.31 12.08
CA LEU A 49 -19.34 2.12 12.75
C LEU A 49 -19.25 1.04 13.83
N GLU A 50 -18.59 -0.09 13.54
CA GLU A 50 -18.34 -1.15 14.54
C GLU A 50 -17.46 -0.70 15.72
N ALA A 51 -16.55 0.26 15.50
CA ALA A 51 -15.75 0.86 16.57
C ALA A 51 -16.58 1.84 17.40
N ALA A 52 -17.39 2.68 16.75
CA ALA A 52 -18.29 3.60 17.44
C ALA A 52 -19.35 2.87 18.29
N GLU A 53 -19.87 1.74 17.80
CA GLU A 53 -20.82 0.91 18.57
C GLU A 53 -20.22 0.38 19.88
N ARG A 54 -18.93 0.04 19.88
CA ARG A 54 -18.19 -0.41 21.07
C ARG A 54 -17.78 0.71 22.01
N HIS A 55 -17.79 1.95 21.54
CA HIS A 55 -17.35 3.15 22.27
C HIS A 55 -18.43 4.24 22.23
N PRO A 56 -19.55 4.07 22.97
CA PRO A 56 -20.72 4.94 22.89
C PRO A 56 -20.47 6.40 23.33
N GLY A 57 -19.34 6.71 23.98
CA GLY A 57 -18.93 8.08 24.30
C GLY A 57 -18.41 8.89 23.10
N THR A 58 -18.33 8.30 21.90
CA THR A 58 -17.92 8.97 20.67
C THR A 58 -18.70 8.45 19.46
N SER A 59 -18.66 9.19 18.34
CA SER A 59 -19.38 8.85 17.11
C SER A 59 -18.47 8.91 15.88
N TYR A 60 -18.72 8.05 14.89
CA TYR A 60 -18.01 8.17 13.63
C TYR A 60 -18.61 9.30 12.78
N TRP A 61 -17.81 10.30 12.41
CA TRP A 61 -18.20 11.32 11.45
C TRP A 61 -18.13 10.76 10.03
N ASP A 62 -19.26 10.20 9.60
CA ASP A 62 -19.46 9.55 8.31
C ASP A 62 -19.65 10.56 7.17
N MET A 63 -18.59 11.30 6.86
CA MET A 63 -18.55 12.24 5.76
C MET A 63 -17.86 11.63 4.53
N ASN A 64 -18.46 11.81 3.36
CA ASN A 64 -17.85 11.40 2.11
C ASN A 64 -16.86 12.47 1.61
N TRP A 65 -15.63 12.39 2.09
CA TRP A 65 -14.52 13.29 1.74
C TRP A 65 -14.05 13.22 0.27
N ARG A 66 -14.71 12.40 -0.56
CA ARG A 66 -14.41 12.29 -2.00
C ARG A 66 -15.35 13.13 -2.86
N LYS A 67 -16.41 13.69 -2.28
CA LYS A 67 -17.42 14.51 -2.97
C LYS A 67 -17.23 16.00 -2.69
N GLY A 68 -17.93 16.85 -3.44
CA GLY A 68 -17.98 18.29 -3.18
C GLY A 68 -16.67 19.04 -3.42
N GLY A 69 -15.83 18.59 -4.35
CA GLY A 69 -14.57 19.26 -4.68
C GLY A 69 -13.44 19.08 -3.66
N LEU A 70 -13.69 18.39 -2.53
CA LEU A 70 -12.71 18.25 -1.44
C LEU A 70 -11.39 17.57 -1.87
N GLN A 71 -11.43 16.68 -2.85
CA GLN A 71 -10.22 16.05 -3.40
C GLN A 71 -9.33 17.03 -4.15
N GLN A 72 -9.95 17.90 -4.94
CA GLN A 72 -9.25 18.95 -5.66
C GLN A 72 -8.66 19.94 -4.66
N ARG A 73 -9.47 20.39 -3.69
CA ARG A 73 -9.02 21.30 -2.63
C ARG A 73 -7.85 20.75 -1.83
N ARG A 74 -7.83 19.45 -1.54
CA ARG A 74 -6.68 18.78 -0.91
C ARG A 74 -5.41 18.91 -1.76
N GLY A 75 -5.52 18.74 -3.08
CA GLY A 75 -4.38 18.86 -4.00
C GLY A 75 -3.81 20.29 -4.03
N GLU A 76 -4.70 21.28 -4.10
CA GLU A 76 -4.34 22.71 -4.02
C GLU A 76 -3.56 23.01 -2.75
N ILE A 77 -4.11 22.65 -1.58
CA ILE A 77 -3.47 22.91 -0.27
C ILE A 77 -2.09 22.23 -0.18
N ILE A 78 -1.95 21.00 -0.69
CA ILE A 78 -0.66 20.30 -0.66
C ILE A 78 0.38 21.04 -1.50
N ALA A 79 0.00 21.57 -2.66
CA ALA A 79 0.90 22.31 -3.53
C ALA A 79 1.22 23.71 -2.97
N GLU A 80 0.22 24.40 -2.43
CA GLU A 80 0.34 25.73 -1.82
C GLU A 80 1.26 25.70 -0.59
N GLU A 81 1.08 24.71 0.29
CA GLU A 81 1.78 24.63 1.58
C GLU A 81 3.04 23.77 1.55
N GLY A 82 3.34 23.10 0.43
CA GLY A 82 4.47 22.17 0.33
C GLY A 82 4.38 20.99 1.29
N PHE A 83 3.17 20.54 1.63
CA PHE A 83 2.99 19.46 2.60
C PHE A 83 3.51 18.11 2.10
N TYR A 84 4.06 17.35 3.04
CA TYR A 84 4.38 15.95 2.80
C TYR A 84 3.14 15.18 2.35
N ASN A 85 3.21 14.59 1.16
CA ASN A 85 2.13 13.80 0.59
C ASN A 85 2.55 12.32 0.51
N GLN A 86 2.05 11.52 1.45
CA GLN A 86 2.26 10.09 1.45
C GLN A 86 1.51 9.42 0.29
N LEU A 87 2.20 8.56 -0.45
CA LEU A 87 1.64 7.88 -1.63
C LEU A 87 1.09 6.48 -1.34
N TRP A 88 1.18 6.01 -0.10
CA TRP A 88 0.75 4.68 0.36
C TRP A 88 0.02 4.79 1.71
N CYS A 89 -0.59 3.73 2.22
CA CYS A 89 -1.40 3.79 3.46
C CYS A 89 -0.60 3.52 4.76
N GLY A 90 0.72 3.44 4.64
CA GLY A 90 1.63 3.11 5.73
C GLY A 90 1.92 1.61 5.92
N CYS A 91 1.44 0.73 5.04
CA CYS A 91 1.80 -0.71 5.08
C CYS A 91 2.62 -1.13 3.87
N GLU A 92 3.49 -2.12 4.04
CA GLU A 92 4.36 -2.70 2.99
C GLU A 92 3.56 -3.09 1.74
N PHE A 93 2.37 -3.67 1.94
CA PHE A 93 1.50 -4.11 0.85
C PHE A 93 0.89 -2.98 0.03
N SER A 94 0.84 -1.76 0.58
CA SER A 94 0.47 -0.56 -0.17
C SER A 94 1.68 0.13 -0.79
N MET A 95 2.87 -0.11 -0.26
CA MET A 95 4.12 0.50 -0.72
C MET A 95 4.61 -0.12 -2.03
N GLY A 96 4.36 -1.41 -2.26
CA GLY A 96 4.87 -2.15 -3.43
C GLY A 96 4.58 -1.51 -4.80
N HIS A 97 3.48 -0.76 -4.95
CA HIS A 97 3.17 -0.06 -6.22
C HIS A 97 4.17 1.06 -6.56
N LEU A 98 4.95 1.54 -5.58
CA LEU A 98 5.96 2.56 -5.81
C LEU A 98 7.11 2.01 -6.66
N ALA A 99 7.47 0.74 -6.47
CA ALA A 99 8.55 0.09 -7.23
C ALA A 99 8.23 -0.11 -8.72
N THR A 100 6.96 0.04 -9.12
CA THR A 100 6.53 -0.07 -10.52
C THR A 100 6.39 1.29 -11.22
N ARG A 101 6.63 2.40 -10.51
CA ARG A 101 6.53 3.76 -11.04
C ARG A 101 7.90 4.24 -11.50
N ASP A 102 7.91 5.17 -12.45
CA ASP A 102 9.13 5.89 -12.83
C ASP A 102 9.66 6.69 -11.61
N PRO A 103 10.91 6.48 -11.18
CA PRO A 103 11.54 7.26 -10.11
C PRO A 103 11.51 8.79 -10.34
N MET A 104 11.55 9.25 -11.59
CA MET A 104 11.50 10.68 -11.92
C MET A 104 10.13 11.30 -11.68
N GLU A 105 9.05 10.52 -11.80
CA GLU A 105 7.68 10.95 -11.51
C GLU A 105 7.33 10.93 -10.01
N LEU A 106 8.23 10.45 -9.16
CA LEU A 106 8.00 10.35 -7.74
C LEU A 106 8.56 11.58 -7.00
N PRO A 107 7.87 12.02 -5.92
CA PRO A 107 8.39 13.06 -5.05
C PRO A 107 9.76 12.70 -4.51
N GLU A 108 10.66 13.68 -4.42
CA GLU A 108 12.04 13.50 -3.95
C GLU A 108 12.12 12.74 -2.63
N HIS A 109 11.23 13.07 -1.69
CA HIS A 109 11.14 12.43 -0.38
C HIS A 109 10.72 10.94 -0.40
N VAL A 110 10.31 10.40 -1.56
CA VAL A 110 9.94 8.98 -1.71
C VAL A 110 11.01 8.19 -2.48
N ARG A 111 11.84 8.84 -3.30
CA ARG A 111 12.76 8.16 -4.22
C ARG A 111 13.72 7.21 -3.51
N HIS A 112 14.20 7.58 -2.33
CA HIS A 112 15.12 6.76 -1.53
C HIS A 112 14.48 5.47 -0.95
N LEU A 113 13.14 5.38 -0.94
CA LEU A 113 12.42 4.20 -0.45
C LEU A 113 12.29 3.10 -1.50
N ILE A 114 12.67 3.39 -2.74
CA ILE A 114 12.52 2.47 -3.86
C ILE A 114 13.89 1.93 -4.20
N PRO A 115 14.11 0.61 -4.09
CA PRO A 115 15.34 0.04 -4.60
C PRO A 115 15.43 0.38 -6.07
N MET A 116 16.53 1.02 -6.49
CA MET A 116 16.80 1.28 -7.89
C MET A 116 16.69 -0.06 -8.62
N ARG A 117 15.69 -0.20 -9.50
CA ARG A 117 15.69 -1.32 -10.44
C ARG A 117 16.95 -1.14 -11.28
N PRO A 118 17.82 -2.15 -11.42
CA PRO A 118 18.93 -2.03 -12.35
C PRO A 118 18.37 -1.65 -13.74
N PRO A 119 19.09 -0.83 -14.52
CA PRO A 119 18.64 -0.42 -15.83
C PRO A 119 18.26 -1.67 -16.64
N ALA A 120 17.20 -1.56 -17.46
CA ALA A 120 16.61 -2.69 -18.18
C ALA A 120 17.62 -3.57 -18.95
N ALA A 121 18.76 -2.99 -19.35
CA ALA A 121 19.88 -3.67 -19.98
C ALA A 121 20.52 -4.79 -19.14
N GLU A 122 20.42 -4.74 -17.80
CA GLU A 122 20.99 -5.78 -16.92
C GLU A 122 20.01 -6.95 -16.68
N ALA A 123 18.73 -6.78 -17.01
CA ALA A 123 17.73 -7.85 -16.89
C ALA A 123 17.71 -8.78 -18.12
N GLU A 124 18.11 -8.28 -19.30
CA GLU A 124 18.22 -9.11 -20.52
C GLU A 124 19.44 -10.05 -20.46
N ASN A 125 20.56 -9.62 -19.85
CA ASN A 125 21.75 -10.46 -19.73
C ASN A 125 21.61 -11.63 -18.74
N ALA A 126 20.65 -11.58 -17.80
CA ALA A 126 20.40 -12.70 -16.88
C ALA A 126 19.60 -13.85 -17.52
N GLN A 127 19.05 -13.65 -18.72
CA GLN A 127 18.34 -14.68 -19.49
C GLN A 127 19.22 -15.35 -20.56
N GLU A 128 20.38 -14.77 -20.89
CA GLU A 128 21.34 -15.32 -21.86
C GLU A 128 22.22 -16.44 -21.26
N GLU A 129 22.38 -16.52 -19.94
CA GLU A 129 23.16 -17.58 -19.26
C GLU A 129 22.41 -18.91 -19.06
N CYS A 130 21.16 -19.01 -19.50
CA CYS A 130 20.43 -20.28 -19.61
C CYS A 130 20.14 -20.60 -21.08
N ARG A 131 21.18 -20.69 -21.90
CA ARG A 131 21.12 -21.48 -23.13
C ARG A 131 21.15 -22.96 -22.75
N PRO A 132 20.13 -23.77 -23.12
CA PRO A 132 20.33 -25.19 -23.23
C PRO A 132 21.15 -25.41 -24.51
N ASP A 133 22.48 -25.44 -24.38
CA ASP A 133 23.31 -26.01 -25.42
C ASP A 133 22.96 -27.50 -25.53
N ASP A 134 22.44 -27.85 -26.70
CA ASP A 134 22.44 -29.14 -27.35
C ASP A 134 21.93 -30.35 -26.55
N ALA A 135 20.71 -30.77 -26.91
CA ALA A 135 20.19 -32.08 -26.61
C ALA A 135 21.17 -33.17 -27.07
N ASP A 136 21.82 -33.78 -26.07
CA ASP A 136 22.19 -35.19 -25.93
C ASP A 136 22.05 -36.08 -27.18
N GLN A 137 23.20 -36.55 -27.68
CA GLN A 137 23.35 -37.96 -28.05
C GLN A 137 24.65 -38.53 -27.46
N GLY A 138 24.55 -39.07 -26.25
CA GLY A 138 25.18 -40.32 -25.87
C GLY A 138 26.60 -40.23 -25.30
N SER A 139 26.72 -40.13 -23.98
CA SER A 139 27.76 -40.85 -23.24
C SER A 139 27.41 -40.98 -21.75
N THR A 140 27.68 -42.17 -21.22
CA THR A 140 27.38 -42.62 -19.86
C THR A 140 28.42 -42.13 -18.86
N GLU A 141 28.09 -41.13 -18.05
CA GLU A 141 28.77 -40.84 -16.77
C GLU A 141 27.87 -39.97 -15.86
N PRO A 142 27.89 -40.13 -14.52
CA PRO A 142 26.95 -39.45 -13.64
C PRO A 142 27.42 -38.03 -13.30
N LYS A 143 26.65 -37.01 -13.67
CA LYS A 143 26.88 -35.60 -13.24
C LYS A 143 26.31 -35.34 -11.82
N PRO A 144 26.96 -34.49 -11.00
CA PRO A 144 26.56 -34.25 -9.62
C PRO A 144 25.27 -33.42 -9.51
N LYS A 145 24.46 -33.71 -8.47
CA LYS A 145 23.19 -33.04 -8.18
C LYS A 145 23.40 -31.54 -7.92
N CYS A 146 22.85 -30.69 -8.78
CA CYS A 146 22.64 -29.27 -8.49
C CYS A 146 21.36 -29.09 -7.65
N GLY A 147 21.48 -28.49 -6.47
CA GLY A 147 20.41 -28.34 -5.47
C GLY A 147 19.66 -27.01 -5.52
N ALA A 148 19.23 -26.55 -6.70
CA ALA A 148 18.60 -25.22 -6.85
C ALA A 148 17.36 -25.21 -7.76
N CYS A 149 16.47 -26.20 -7.61
CA CYS A 149 15.10 -26.13 -8.12
C CYS A 149 14.19 -27.03 -7.28
N GLY A 150 13.68 -26.48 -6.17
CA GLY A 150 12.49 -27.02 -5.50
C GLY A 150 11.26 -26.47 -6.21
N GLY A 151 10.36 -27.37 -6.62
CA GLY A 151 8.98 -27.02 -6.98
C GLY A 151 8.12 -26.77 -5.75
#